data_AF-A0A2X2K2H7-F1
#
_entry.id   AF-A0A2X2K2H7-F1
#
_cell.length_a   1.000
_cell.length_b   1.000
_cell.length_c   1.000
_cell.angle_alpha   90.00
_cell.angle_beta   90.00
_cell.angle_gamma   90.00
#
_symmetry.space_group_name_H-M   'P 1'
#
loop_
_entity.id
_entity.type
_entity.pdbx_description
1 polymer ?
#
loop_
_entity_poly.entity_id
_entity_poly.type
_entity_poly.pdbx_seq_one_letter_code
_entity_poly.pdbx_strand_id
1 'polypeptide(L)' 'MSDIINETKSRMQKSIESLSRELANISAGRANSNLLMA' A
#
# COMPACT_ATOMS: atom_id res chain seq x y z
N MET A 1 6.13 -23.37 12.76
CA MET A 1 7.19 -22.57 12.07
C MET A 1 6.67 -21.96 10.77
N SER A 2 6.01 -22.73 9.90
CA SER A 2 5.34 -22.22 8.68
C SER A 2 4.35 -21.09 8.97
N ASP A 3 3.54 -21.22 10.03
CA ASP A 3 2.51 -20.24 10.39
C ASP A 3 3.07 -18.87 10.75
N ILE A 4 4.21 -18.84 11.45
CA ILE A 4 4.91 -17.59 11.81
C ILE A 4 5.46 -16.90 10.56
N ILE A 5 6.00 -17.69 9.61
CA ILE A 5 6.49 -17.16 8.34
C ILE A 5 5.33 -16.60 7.51
N ASN A 6 4.19 -17.31 7.46
CA ASN A 6 3.01 -16.88 6.72
C ASN A 6 2.36 -15.64 7.33
N GLU A 7 2.27 -15.56 8.66
CA GLU A 7 1.77 -14.37 9.36
C GLU A 7 2.68 -13.16 9.14
N THR A 8 4.00 -13.35 9.20
CA THR A 8 4.96 -12.28 8.94
C THR A 8 4.82 -11.77 7.50
N LYS A 9 4.71 -12.68 6.51
CA LYS A 9 4.45 -12.31 5.11
C LYS A 9 3.13 -11.56 4.95
N SER A 10 2.06 -12.02 5.59
CA SER A 10 0.74 -11.36 5.57
C SER A 10 0.82 -9.92 6.10
N ARG A 11 1.52 -9.70 7.21
CA ARG A 11 1.76 -8.36 7.76
C ARG A 11 2.56 -7.47 6.81
N MET A 12 3.65 -7.99 6.25
CA MET A 12 4.46 -7.25 5.29
C MET A 12 3.66 -6.87 4.04
N GLN A 13 2.85 -7.80 3.51
CA GLN A 13 1.97 -7.55 2.37
C GLN A 13 1.01 -6.39 2.65
N LYS A 14 0.35 -6.42 3.81
CA LYS A 14 -0.55 -5.33 4.25
C LYS A 14 0.17 -3.99 4.36
N SER A 15 1.37 -3.96 4.91
CA SER A 15 2.18 -2.73 5.01
C SER A 15 2.53 -2.17 3.63
N ILE A 16 2.89 -3.02 2.67
CA ILE A 16 3.18 -2.61 1.28
C ILE A 16 1.92 -2.06 0.61
N GLU A 17 0.78 -2.72 0.78
CA GLU A 17 -0.48 -2.26 0.19
C GLU A 17 -0.94 -0.90 0.75
N SER A 18 -0.79 -0.69 2.07
CA SER A 18 -1.09 0.61 2.68
C SER A 18 -0.15 1.70 2.15
N LEU A 19 1.16 1.43 2.11
CA LEU A 19 2.14 2.37 1.55
C LEU A 19 1.82 2.71 0.09
N SER A 20 1.48 1.70 -0.72
CA SER A 20 1.15 1.93 -2.13
C SER A 20 -0.08 2.82 -2.30
N ARG A 21 -1.09 2.68 -1.43
CA ARG A 21 -2.27 3.56 -1.43
C ARG A 21 -1.92 4.98 -1.02
N GLU A 22 -1.11 5.14 0.02
CA GLU A 22 -0.64 6.46 0.46
C GLU A 22 0.12 7.17 -0.65
N LEU A 23 1.08 6.49 -1.29
CA LEU A 23 1.84 7.03 -2.42
C LEU A 23 0.95 7.39 -3.61
N ALA A 24 -0.07 6.57 -3.91
CA ALA A 24 -1.01 6.85 -5.00
C ALA A 24 -1.87 8.09 -4.75
N ASN A 25 -1.99 8.54 -3.50
CA ASN A 25 -2.70 9.77 -3.13
C ASN A 25 -1.76 10.98 -3.01
N ILE A 26 -0.44 10.80 -3.16
CA ILE A 26 0.51 11.93 -3.19
C ILE A 26 0.42 12.63 -4.55
N SER A 27 0.21 13.95 -4.51
CA SER A 27 0.27 14.80 -5.70
C SER A 27 1.73 14.94 -6.17
N ALA A 28 2.13 14.09 -7.12
CA ALA A 28 3.48 14.08 -7.69
C ALA A 28 3.64 15.01 -8.92
N GLY A 29 2.73 15.97 -9.12
CA GLY A 29 2.78 16.93 -10.23
C GLY A 29 2.27 16.42 -11.58
N ARG A 30 1.85 15.15 -11.67
CA ARG A 30 1.06 14.62 -12.80
C ARG A 30 -0.39 14.46 -12.37
N ALA A 31 -1.32 14.75 -13.29
CA ALA A 31 -2.74 14.50 -13.04
C ALA A 31 -2.95 13.01 -12.71
N ASN A 32 -3.49 12.74 -11.53
CA ASN A 32 -3.76 11.40 -11.03
C ASN A 32 -5.22 11.38 -10.54
N SER A 33 -6.03 10.52 -11.15
CA SER A 33 -7.46 10.41 -10.88
C SER A 33 -7.76 9.96 -9.45
N ASN A 34 -6.83 9.29 -8.77
CA ASN A 34 -7.00 8.90 -7.37
C ASN A 34 -7.04 10.12 -6.44
N LEU A 35 -6.37 11.22 -6.78
CA LEU A 35 -6.49 12.48 -6.03
C LEU A 35 -7.85 13.17 -6.20
N LEU A 36 -8.61 12.81 -7.23
CA LEU A 36 -9.94 13.38 -7.50
C LEU A 36 -11.08 12.53 -6.91
N MET A 37 -10.77 11.30 -6.48
CA MET A 37 -11.72 10.33 -5.91
C MET A 37 -11.56 10.11 -4.40
N ALA A 38 -10.54 10.72 -3.78
CA ALA A 38 -10.32 10.72 -2.33
C ALA A 38 -11.17 11.77 -1.61
#